data_AF-A0AAV8Y129-F1
#
_entry.id   AF-A0AAV8Y129-F1
#
_cell.length_a   1.000
_cell.length_b   1.000
_cell.length_c   1.000
_cell.angle_alpha   90.00
_cell.angle_beta   90.00
_cell.angle_gamma   90.00
#
_symmetry.space_group_name_H-M   'P 1'
#
loop_
_entity.id
_entity.type
_entity.pdbx_description
1 polymer ?
#
loop_
_entity_poly.entity_id
_entity_poly.type
_entity_poly.pdbx_seq_one_letter_code
_entity_poly.pdbx_strand_id
1 'polypeptide(L)'
;MRSDRIGRDIIFHKPYRVIVPKEGEEDSHIPIQQNGTTWYTDGSKTEQSTGAGATNRDPDCEISINLGNYATVFQAEITAISACAQEMTRRSYTNKRIQIISDSQAALKALGAVEIHSQVVKDCMDSLTKLAEHNSITLKWMRGHQGHVGNERADFLAKKGAEVPLIGPEPTCGLAYRTARRVMKDLLREKHISHWAKVPGLRHSRMFIGEPSWNKSKDFIKLGRNQLRWIVFTGHCPLMRHLTTIGVKNDPDYRRCGEEEETSSTYYANARRWQLPGIRTLGL
;
A
#
# COMPACT_ATOMS: atom_id res chain seq x y z
N MET A 1 12.05 12.27 -9.95
CA MET A 1 10.72 11.67 -10.15
C MET A 1 9.65 12.74 -10.00
N ARG A 2 8.65 12.76 -10.89
CA ARG A 2 7.51 13.69 -10.78
C ARG A 2 6.48 13.14 -9.78
N SER A 3 5.83 14.01 -9.02
CA SER A 3 4.72 13.61 -8.14
C SER A 3 3.44 13.45 -8.94
N ASP A 4 2.58 12.51 -8.56
CA ASP A 4 1.21 12.48 -9.05
C ASP A 4 0.38 13.64 -8.49
N ARG A 5 0.78 14.19 -7.34
CA ARG A 5 0.03 15.28 -6.71
C ARG A 5 0.25 16.59 -7.45
N ILE A 6 -0.85 17.21 -7.87
CA ILE A 6 -0.88 18.56 -8.43
C ILE A 6 -1.51 19.55 -7.45
N GLY A 7 -1.42 20.84 -7.78
CA GLY A 7 -2.22 21.86 -7.12
C GLY A 7 -3.71 21.63 -7.35
N ARG A 8 -4.54 22.30 -6.55
CA ARG A 8 -5.99 22.24 -6.70
C ARG A 8 -6.40 22.69 -8.10
N ASP A 9 -7.10 21.82 -8.83
CA ASP A 9 -7.68 22.14 -10.13
C ASP A 9 -9.20 21.94 -10.09
N ILE A 10 -9.96 22.87 -10.67
CA ILE A 10 -11.43 22.93 -10.57
C ILE A 10 -12.04 22.82 -11.96
N ILE A 11 -12.73 21.71 -12.22
CA ILE A 11 -13.29 21.35 -13.53
C ILE A 11 -14.80 21.15 -13.40
N PHE A 12 -15.55 22.19 -13.75
CA PHE A 12 -17.01 22.16 -13.73
C PHE A 12 -17.61 21.44 -14.94
N HIS A 13 -17.14 21.77 -16.14
CA HIS A 13 -17.65 21.19 -17.36
C HIS A 13 -16.97 19.85 -17.66
N LYS A 14 -17.77 18.80 -17.85
CA LYS A 14 -17.32 17.48 -18.28
C LYS A 14 -18.19 17.06 -19.46
N PRO A 15 -17.63 16.83 -20.66
CA PRO A 15 -18.40 16.43 -21.84
C PRO A 15 -18.78 14.93 -21.84
N TYR A 16 -18.69 14.27 -20.68
CA TYR A 16 -19.02 12.87 -20.47
C TYR A 16 -19.82 12.70 -19.18
N ARG A 17 -20.56 11.60 -19.08
CA ARG A 17 -21.36 11.28 -17.88
C ARG A 17 -20.67 10.22 -17.05
N VAL A 18 -20.82 10.31 -15.73
CA VAL A 18 -20.37 9.30 -14.78
C VAL A 18 -21.57 8.75 -14.04
N ILE A 19 -21.76 7.44 -14.09
CA ILE A 19 -22.87 6.74 -13.45
C ILE A 19 -22.30 5.77 -12.43
N VAL A 20 -22.43 6.14 -11.15
CA VAL A 20 -22.08 5.31 -10.00
C VAL A 20 -23.33 5.25 -9.11
N PRO A 21 -23.82 4.05 -8.72
CA PRO A 21 -24.99 3.94 -7.85
C PRO A 21 -24.74 4.59 -6.49
N LYS A 22 -25.81 5.05 -5.84
CA LYS A 22 -25.72 5.56 -4.47
C LYS A 22 -25.48 4.40 -3.51
N GLU A 23 -24.85 4.70 -2.38
CA GLU A 23 -24.63 3.70 -1.32
C GLU A 23 -25.98 3.10 -0.89
N GLY A 24 -26.11 1.78 -0.99
CA GLY A 24 -27.33 1.03 -0.62
C GLY A 24 -28.30 0.71 -1.76
N GLU A 25 -28.07 1.20 -2.98
CA GLU A 25 -28.86 0.80 -4.16
C GLU A 25 -28.25 -0.46 -4.81
N GLU A 26 -29.11 -1.45 -5.14
CA GLU A 26 -28.69 -2.66 -5.85
C GLU A 26 -28.39 -2.38 -7.34
N ASP A 27 -27.37 -3.08 -7.85
CA ASP A 27 -26.78 -2.96 -9.19
C ASP A 27 -27.74 -3.34 -10.35
N SER A 28 -28.93 -3.85 -10.03
CA SER A 28 -29.73 -4.71 -10.89
C SER A 28 -30.38 -4.04 -12.12
N HIS A 29 -30.25 -2.72 -12.29
CA HIS A 29 -31.11 -2.00 -13.24
C HIS A 29 -30.42 -0.96 -14.14
N ILE A 30 -29.09 -0.92 -14.22
CA ILE A 30 -28.45 -0.14 -15.27
C ILE A 30 -28.08 -1.10 -16.40
N PRO A 31 -28.93 -1.27 -17.44
CA PRO A 31 -28.57 -2.10 -18.58
C PRO A 31 -27.35 -1.51 -19.29
N ILE A 32 -26.45 -2.36 -19.76
CA ILE A 32 -25.44 -1.98 -20.75
C ILE A 32 -26.22 -1.74 -22.04
N GLN A 33 -26.20 -0.51 -22.56
CA GLN A 33 -27.00 -0.24 -23.76
C GLN A 33 -26.40 -1.02 -24.94
N GLN A 34 -27.24 -1.79 -25.63
CA GLN A 34 -26.86 -2.64 -26.75
C GLN A 34 -26.44 -1.84 -28.00
N ASN A 35 -26.86 -0.56 -28.11
CA ASN A 35 -26.66 0.25 -29.32
C ASN A 35 -25.42 1.19 -29.25
N GLY A 36 -24.28 0.67 -28.78
CA GLY A 36 -23.04 1.44 -28.67
C GLY A 36 -21.79 0.59 -28.46
N THR A 37 -20.62 1.21 -28.53
CA THR A 37 -19.33 0.57 -28.26
C THR A 37 -19.12 0.48 -26.75
N THR A 38 -18.83 -0.72 -26.24
CA THR A 38 -18.63 -0.96 -24.81
C THR A 38 -17.21 -1.43 -24.53
N TRP A 39 -16.51 -0.71 -23.67
CA TRP A 39 -15.19 -1.04 -23.16
C TRP A 39 -15.28 -1.46 -21.70
N TYR A 40 -14.45 -2.42 -21.31
CA TYR A 40 -14.24 -2.83 -19.93
C TYR A 40 -12.81 -2.49 -19.53
N THR A 41 -12.62 -2.06 -18.28
CA THR A 41 -11.32 -1.63 -17.75
C THR A 41 -11.10 -2.17 -16.36
N ASP A 42 -9.86 -2.52 -16.04
CA ASP A 42 -9.46 -2.96 -14.71
C ASP A 42 -8.00 -2.57 -14.39
N GLY A 43 -7.68 -2.46 -13.11
CA GLY A 43 -6.34 -2.20 -12.59
C GLY A 43 -5.89 -3.27 -11.60
N SER A 44 -4.74 -3.89 -11.87
CA SER A 44 -4.18 -4.94 -11.00
C SER A 44 -2.85 -4.53 -10.39
N LYS A 45 -2.58 -4.98 -9.16
CA LYS A 45 -1.29 -4.80 -8.49
C LYS A 45 -0.84 -6.10 -7.86
N THR A 46 0.39 -6.51 -8.20
CA THR A 46 1.11 -7.60 -7.55
C THR A 46 2.14 -7.03 -6.57
N GLU A 47 2.89 -7.90 -5.88
CA GLU A 47 3.99 -7.46 -5.01
C GLU A 47 5.11 -6.76 -5.78
N GLN A 48 5.28 -7.09 -7.06
CA GLN A 48 6.41 -6.67 -7.87
C GLN A 48 6.07 -5.59 -8.89
N SER A 49 4.81 -5.50 -9.31
CA SER A 49 4.41 -4.64 -10.43
C SER A 49 2.94 -4.26 -10.36
N THR A 50 2.54 -3.37 -11.24
CA THR A 50 1.17 -2.86 -11.38
C THR A 50 0.83 -2.87 -12.86
N GLY A 51 -0.38 -3.30 -13.21
CA GLY A 51 -0.82 -3.40 -14.59
C GLY A 51 -2.21 -2.81 -14.79
N ALA A 52 -2.43 -2.23 -15.97
CA ALA A 52 -3.72 -1.73 -16.42
C ALA A 52 -4.20 -2.55 -17.61
N GLY A 53 -5.48 -2.93 -17.59
CA GLY A 53 -6.10 -3.79 -18.58
C GLY A 53 -7.36 -3.15 -19.15
N ALA A 54 -7.56 -3.25 -20.45
CA ALA A 54 -8.82 -2.86 -21.07
C ALA A 54 -9.18 -3.68 -22.30
N THR A 55 -10.47 -3.83 -22.56
CA THR A 55 -10.95 -4.59 -23.72
C THR A 55 -12.26 -4.08 -24.28
N ASN A 56 -12.43 -4.24 -25.58
CA ASN A 56 -13.69 -4.14 -26.29
C ASN A 56 -13.81 -5.36 -27.21
N ARG A 57 -15.02 -5.91 -27.38
CA ARG A 57 -15.27 -7.05 -28.27
C ARG A 57 -15.64 -6.65 -29.69
N ASP A 58 -16.12 -5.43 -29.90
CA ASP A 58 -16.55 -4.99 -31.23
C ASP A 58 -16.18 -3.51 -31.49
N PRO A 59 -15.12 -3.24 -32.27
CA PRO A 59 -14.14 -4.21 -32.78
C PRO A 59 -13.28 -4.80 -31.64
N ASP A 60 -12.83 -6.04 -31.83
CA ASP A 60 -11.94 -6.72 -30.87
C ASP A 60 -10.68 -5.89 -30.64
N CYS A 61 -10.45 -5.55 -29.38
CA CYS A 61 -9.31 -4.78 -28.95
C CYS A 61 -8.97 -5.14 -27.51
N GLU A 62 -7.69 -5.38 -27.26
CA GLU A 62 -7.15 -5.68 -25.95
C GLU A 62 -5.95 -4.79 -25.68
N ILE A 63 -5.94 -4.19 -24.50
CA ILE A 63 -4.87 -3.32 -24.02
C ILE A 63 -4.38 -3.92 -22.70
N SER A 64 -3.07 -4.06 -22.59
CA SER A 64 -2.39 -4.54 -21.39
C SER A 64 -1.11 -3.72 -21.23
N ILE A 65 -1.03 -2.97 -20.13
CA ILE A 65 0.02 -1.99 -19.87
C ILE A 65 0.69 -2.30 -18.54
N ASN A 66 2.02 -2.38 -18.53
CA ASN A 66 2.81 -2.41 -17.30
C ASN A 66 3.05 -0.97 -16.81
N LEU A 67 2.76 -0.70 -15.54
CA LEU A 67 2.95 0.58 -14.86
C LEU A 67 4.09 0.57 -13.82
N GLY A 68 4.73 -0.57 -13.64
CA GLY A 68 5.86 -0.75 -12.73
C GLY A 68 5.44 -0.91 -11.27
N ASN A 69 6.43 -0.96 -10.40
CA ASN A 69 6.25 -1.29 -8.99
C ASN A 69 5.61 -0.12 -8.20
N TYR A 70 5.89 1.11 -8.62
CA TYR A 70 5.54 2.31 -7.86
C TYR A 70 4.11 2.83 -8.09
N ALA A 71 3.46 2.41 -9.18
CA ALA A 71 2.07 2.76 -9.43
C ALA A 71 1.14 2.13 -8.38
N THR A 72 0.00 2.77 -8.14
CA THR A 72 -1.05 2.22 -7.27
C THR A 72 -2.15 1.55 -8.11
N VAL A 73 -2.96 0.69 -7.50
CA VAL A 73 -4.16 0.13 -8.16
C VAL A 73 -5.03 1.26 -8.71
N PHE A 74 -5.28 2.31 -7.92
CA PHE A 74 -6.03 3.49 -8.37
C PHE A 74 -5.45 4.15 -9.64
N GLN A 75 -4.13 4.29 -9.73
CA GLN A 75 -3.49 4.83 -10.93
C GLN A 75 -3.63 3.88 -12.12
N ALA A 76 -3.62 2.56 -11.88
CA ALA A 76 -3.85 1.56 -12.91
C ALA A 76 -5.27 1.62 -13.47
N GLU A 77 -6.28 1.74 -12.61
CA GLU A 77 -7.69 1.91 -13.00
C GLU A 77 -7.88 3.14 -13.91
N ILE A 78 -7.36 4.30 -13.47
CA ILE A 78 -7.43 5.54 -14.25
C ILE A 78 -6.67 5.40 -15.58
N THR A 79 -5.50 4.74 -15.56
CA THR A 79 -4.71 4.50 -16.78
C THR A 79 -5.47 3.62 -17.76
N ALA A 80 -6.15 2.57 -17.31
CA ALA A 80 -6.95 1.70 -18.18
C ALA A 80 -8.04 2.51 -18.91
N ILE A 81 -8.77 3.36 -18.19
CA ILE A 81 -9.77 4.26 -18.78
C ILE A 81 -9.13 5.24 -19.78
N SER A 82 -8.00 5.84 -19.40
CA SER A 82 -7.25 6.75 -20.29
C SER A 82 -6.80 6.06 -21.58
N ALA A 83 -6.30 4.82 -21.48
CA ALA A 83 -5.83 4.04 -22.62
C ALA A 83 -6.96 3.70 -23.59
N CYS A 84 -8.15 3.35 -23.08
CA CYS A 84 -9.36 3.21 -23.91
C CYS A 84 -9.65 4.49 -24.69
N ALA A 85 -9.65 5.64 -24.00
CA ALA A 85 -9.99 6.91 -24.61
C ALA A 85 -8.99 7.31 -25.71
N GLN A 86 -7.69 7.10 -25.44
CA GLN A 86 -6.61 7.34 -26.39
C GLN A 86 -6.69 6.41 -27.59
N GLU A 87 -6.98 5.12 -27.38
CA GLU A 87 -7.10 4.14 -28.47
C GLU A 87 -8.30 4.43 -29.37
N MET A 88 -9.46 4.76 -28.80
CA MET A 88 -10.63 5.17 -29.58
C MET A 88 -10.40 6.47 -30.35
N THR A 89 -9.69 7.43 -29.77
CA THR A 89 -9.28 8.67 -30.44
C THR A 89 -8.32 8.36 -31.59
N ARG A 90 -7.32 7.50 -31.36
CA ARG A 90 -6.34 7.06 -32.37
C ARG A 90 -7.01 6.35 -33.55
N ARG A 91 -8.04 5.55 -33.28
CA ARG A 91 -8.88 4.89 -34.30
C ARG A 91 -9.89 5.83 -34.95
N SER A 92 -9.87 7.13 -34.63
CA SER A 92 -10.76 8.15 -35.19
C SER A 92 -12.26 7.81 -35.02
N TYR A 93 -12.64 7.33 -33.84
CA TYR A 93 -14.05 7.08 -33.53
C TYR A 93 -14.83 8.40 -33.62
N THR A 94 -15.93 8.40 -34.37
CA THR A 94 -16.81 9.56 -34.55
C THR A 94 -18.27 9.13 -34.55
N ASN A 95 -19.14 9.98 -34.02
CA ASN A 95 -20.58 9.77 -33.88
C ASN A 95 -20.93 8.46 -33.14
N LYS A 96 -20.07 8.00 -32.22
CA LYS A 96 -20.30 6.78 -31.43
C LYS A 96 -20.96 7.12 -30.09
N ARG A 97 -21.77 6.18 -29.60
CA ARG A 97 -22.17 6.09 -28.19
C ARG A 97 -21.21 5.13 -27.50
N ILE A 98 -20.42 5.62 -26.57
CA ILE A 98 -19.34 4.89 -25.92
C ILE A 98 -19.70 4.68 -24.45
N GLN A 99 -19.63 3.43 -24.01
CA GLN A 99 -19.71 3.05 -22.60
C GLN A 99 -18.34 2.53 -22.17
N ILE A 100 -17.79 3.10 -21.10
CA ILE A 100 -16.59 2.55 -20.44
C ILE A 100 -17.03 2.05 -19.08
N ILE A 101 -16.89 0.74 -18.87
CA ILE A 101 -17.32 0.05 -17.67
C ILE A 101 -16.10 -0.26 -16.80
N SER A 102 -16.16 0.13 -15.54
CA SER A 102 -15.11 -0.13 -14.54
C SER A 102 -15.77 -0.56 -13.23
N ASP A 103 -15.14 -1.48 -12.50
CA ASP A 103 -15.57 -1.84 -11.15
C ASP A 103 -14.96 -0.95 -10.05
N SER A 104 -14.06 -0.03 -10.42
CA SER A 104 -13.46 0.95 -9.53
C SER A 104 -14.34 2.18 -9.34
N GLN A 105 -15.22 2.14 -8.33
CA GLN A 105 -15.96 3.34 -7.91
C GLN A 105 -15.03 4.51 -7.59
N ALA A 106 -13.84 4.23 -7.04
CA ALA A 106 -12.86 5.26 -6.71
C ALA A 106 -12.39 6.01 -7.96
N ALA A 107 -12.07 5.30 -9.05
CA ALA A 107 -11.68 5.89 -10.31
C ALA A 107 -12.82 6.72 -10.92
N LEU A 108 -14.02 6.15 -10.96
CA LEU A 108 -15.20 6.83 -11.50
C LEU A 108 -15.56 8.09 -10.71
N LYS A 109 -15.59 8.02 -9.37
CA LYS A 109 -15.85 9.18 -8.51
C LYS A 109 -14.77 10.26 -8.71
N ALA A 110 -13.51 9.89 -8.89
CA ALA A 110 -12.44 10.84 -9.19
C ALA A 110 -12.65 11.54 -10.54
N LEU A 111 -13.05 10.80 -11.58
CA LEU A 111 -13.35 11.35 -12.91
C LEU A 111 -14.66 12.17 -12.95
N GLY A 112 -15.56 11.96 -11.98
CA GLY A 112 -16.76 12.77 -11.78
C GLY A 112 -16.55 14.00 -10.90
N ALA A 113 -15.47 14.06 -10.11
CA ALA A 113 -15.22 15.11 -9.13
C ALA A 113 -15.02 16.49 -9.79
N VAL A 114 -15.53 17.55 -9.16
CA VAL A 114 -15.29 18.94 -9.58
C VAL A 114 -13.88 19.39 -9.24
N GLU A 115 -13.34 18.91 -8.12
CA GLU A 115 -12.01 19.28 -7.65
C GLU A 115 -11.07 18.07 -7.74
N ILE A 116 -9.91 18.26 -8.36
CA ILE A 116 -8.89 17.23 -8.52
C ILE A 116 -7.53 17.70 -8.01
N HIS A 117 -6.72 16.73 -7.58
CA HIS A 117 -5.36 16.91 -7.04
C HIS A 117 -4.36 15.89 -7.59
N SER A 118 -4.74 15.16 -8.66
CA SER A 118 -3.95 14.07 -9.24
C SER A 118 -3.71 14.32 -10.73
N GLN A 119 -2.44 14.25 -11.16
CA GLN A 119 -2.04 14.41 -12.54
C GLN A 119 -2.61 13.30 -13.41
N VAL A 120 -2.56 12.03 -12.97
CA VAL A 120 -3.10 10.92 -13.77
C VAL A 120 -4.60 11.07 -14.01
N VAL A 121 -5.35 11.61 -13.04
CA VAL A 121 -6.78 11.89 -13.19
C VAL A 121 -6.98 13.00 -14.22
N LYS A 122 -6.19 14.08 -14.14
CA LYS A 122 -6.25 15.18 -15.11
C LYS A 122 -5.98 14.71 -16.54
N ASP A 123 -4.90 13.96 -16.74
CA ASP A 123 -4.52 13.44 -18.06
C ASP A 123 -5.61 12.52 -18.65
N CYS A 124 -6.27 11.74 -17.80
CA CYS A 124 -7.42 10.91 -18.19
C CYS A 124 -8.64 11.76 -18.56
N MET A 125 -8.96 12.81 -17.77
CA MET A 125 -10.04 13.75 -18.10
C MET A 125 -9.80 14.47 -19.43
N ASP A 126 -8.55 14.85 -19.72
CA ASP A 126 -8.16 15.47 -20.99
C ASP A 126 -8.34 14.49 -22.16
N SER A 127 -7.93 13.23 -21.97
CA SER A 127 -8.11 12.16 -22.97
C SER A 127 -9.59 11.87 -23.25
N LEU A 128 -10.43 11.86 -22.21
CA LEU A 128 -11.89 11.70 -22.34
C LEU A 128 -12.54 12.90 -23.01
N THR A 129 -12.10 14.11 -22.66
CA THR A 129 -12.59 15.37 -23.25
C THR A 129 -12.34 15.39 -24.75
N LYS A 130 -11.12 15.04 -25.17
CA LYS A 130 -10.77 14.93 -26.58
C LYS A 130 -11.63 13.91 -27.32
N LEU A 131 -11.86 12.73 -26.74
CA LEU A 131 -12.74 11.72 -27.35
C LEU A 131 -14.20 12.21 -27.45
N ALA A 132 -14.65 13.01 -26.49
CA ALA A 132 -16.03 13.51 -26.42
C ALA A 132 -16.34 14.59 -27.46
N GLU A 133 -15.34 15.22 -28.09
CA GLU A 133 -15.53 16.22 -29.15
C GLU A 133 -16.40 15.70 -30.31
N HIS A 134 -16.38 14.38 -30.55
CA HIS A 134 -17.10 13.73 -31.63
C HIS A 134 -17.97 12.55 -31.19
N ASN A 135 -18.07 12.28 -29.88
CA ASN A 135 -18.72 11.08 -29.36
C ASN A 135 -19.48 11.36 -28.07
N SER A 136 -20.49 10.54 -27.79
CA SER A 136 -21.19 10.55 -26.50
C SER A 136 -20.57 9.51 -25.58
N ILE A 137 -19.98 9.94 -24.46
CA ILE A 137 -19.29 9.04 -23.52
C ILE A 137 -20.05 8.91 -22.22
N THR A 138 -20.22 7.67 -21.75
CA THR A 138 -20.72 7.35 -20.41
C THR A 138 -19.74 6.41 -19.70
N LEU A 139 -19.21 6.86 -18.58
CA LEU A 139 -18.47 6.02 -17.64
C LEU A 139 -19.48 5.40 -16.68
N LYS A 140 -19.40 4.09 -16.48
CA LYS A 140 -20.39 3.37 -15.70
C LYS A 140 -19.73 2.37 -14.77
N TRP A 141 -20.21 2.35 -13.54
CA TRP A 141 -19.81 1.36 -12.58
C TRP A 141 -20.49 0.02 -12.85
N MET A 142 -19.76 -1.06 -12.61
CA MET A 142 -20.32 -2.40 -12.47
C MET A 142 -19.70 -3.09 -11.27
N ARG A 143 -20.39 -4.05 -10.65
CA ARG A 143 -19.76 -4.85 -9.61
C ARG A 143 -18.69 -5.79 -10.20
N GLY A 144 -17.50 -5.74 -9.62
CA GLY A 144 -16.40 -6.66 -9.95
C GLY A 144 -16.69 -8.11 -9.54
N HIS A 145 -16.02 -9.04 -10.22
CA HIS A 145 -16.02 -10.49 -9.92
C HIS A 145 -17.40 -11.18 -9.88
N GLN A 146 -18.30 -10.82 -10.80
CA GLN A 146 -19.65 -11.42 -10.93
C GLN A 146 -19.82 -12.27 -12.20
N GLY A 147 -18.74 -12.79 -12.80
CA GLY A 147 -18.87 -13.63 -14.01
C GLY A 147 -19.08 -12.84 -15.32
N HIS A 148 -18.99 -11.50 -15.27
CA HIS A 148 -19.19 -10.70 -16.48
C HIS A 148 -17.95 -10.78 -17.38
N VAL A 149 -18.08 -11.46 -18.52
CA VAL A 149 -16.93 -11.85 -19.35
C VAL A 149 -16.06 -10.67 -19.80
N GLY A 150 -16.65 -9.50 -20.05
CA GLY A 150 -15.89 -8.29 -20.36
C GLY A 150 -15.00 -7.80 -19.20
N ASN A 151 -15.52 -7.84 -17.97
CA ASN A 151 -14.78 -7.42 -16.78
C ASN A 151 -13.68 -8.42 -16.43
N GLU A 152 -14.00 -9.72 -16.48
CA GLU A 152 -13.02 -10.78 -16.25
C GLU A 152 -11.87 -10.73 -17.26
N ARG A 153 -12.19 -10.37 -18.52
CA ARG A 153 -11.15 -10.19 -19.53
C ARG A 153 -10.30 -8.95 -19.26
N ALA A 154 -10.88 -7.84 -18.81
CA ALA A 154 -10.11 -6.67 -18.39
C ALA A 154 -9.18 -6.97 -17.21
N ASP A 155 -9.67 -7.68 -16.18
CA ASP A 155 -8.87 -8.12 -15.03
C ASP A 155 -7.73 -9.06 -15.42
N PHE A 156 -8.01 -10.02 -16.32
CA PHE A 156 -6.95 -10.85 -16.90
C PHE A 156 -5.88 -10.01 -17.62
N LEU A 157 -6.28 -9.01 -18.41
CA LEU A 157 -5.35 -8.14 -19.13
C LEU A 157 -4.55 -7.23 -18.19
N ALA A 158 -5.15 -6.79 -17.09
CA ALA A 158 -4.47 -5.99 -16.07
C ALA A 158 -3.40 -6.82 -15.36
N LYS A 159 -3.73 -8.06 -14.98
CA LYS A 159 -2.78 -9.02 -14.39
C LYS A 159 -1.64 -9.35 -15.35
N LYS A 160 -1.96 -9.66 -16.61
CA LYS A 160 -0.97 -9.87 -17.67
C LYS A 160 -0.04 -8.66 -17.82
N GLY A 161 -0.58 -7.44 -17.71
CA GLY A 161 0.20 -6.20 -17.77
C GLY A 161 1.18 -6.07 -16.62
N ALA A 162 0.82 -6.55 -15.43
CA ALA A 162 1.72 -6.57 -14.28
C ALA A 162 2.83 -7.62 -14.40
N GLU A 163 2.61 -8.71 -15.15
CA GLU A 163 3.56 -9.83 -15.29
C GLU A 163 4.62 -9.60 -16.39
N VAL A 164 4.27 -8.89 -17.46
CA VAL A 164 5.23 -8.60 -18.55
C VAL A 164 6.34 -7.66 -18.06
N PRO A 165 7.56 -7.71 -18.61
CA PRO A 165 8.59 -6.72 -18.27
C PRO A 165 8.16 -5.30 -18.62
N LEU A 166 8.47 -4.34 -17.74
CA LEU A 166 8.25 -2.94 -18.04
C LEU A 166 9.18 -2.49 -19.19
N ILE A 167 8.60 -1.81 -20.17
CA ILE A 167 9.35 -1.16 -21.25
C ILE A 167 9.48 0.33 -20.94
N GLY A 168 10.70 0.81 -20.73
CA GLY A 168 11.00 2.21 -20.41
C GLY A 168 11.38 2.46 -18.95
N PRO A 169 11.59 3.72 -18.55
CA PRO A 169 12.05 4.06 -17.22
C PRO A 169 10.93 4.03 -16.17
N GLU A 170 11.27 3.65 -14.95
CA GLU A 170 10.40 3.86 -13.79
C GLU A 170 10.60 5.25 -13.16
N PRO A 171 9.54 5.83 -12.55
CA PRO A 171 8.15 5.37 -12.53
C PRO A 171 7.41 5.84 -13.80
N THR A 172 6.50 5.00 -14.29
CA THR A 172 5.74 5.26 -15.54
C THR A 172 4.75 6.43 -15.39
N CYS A 173 4.20 6.60 -14.19
CA CYS A 173 3.32 7.70 -13.81
C CYS A 173 3.90 8.46 -12.61
N GLY A 174 3.28 9.59 -12.26
CA GLY A 174 3.66 10.35 -11.08
C GLY A 174 3.66 9.47 -9.81
N LEU A 175 4.61 9.71 -8.91
CA LEU A 175 4.68 8.95 -7.67
C LEU A 175 3.57 9.40 -6.71
N ALA A 176 2.71 8.46 -6.32
CA ALA A 176 1.68 8.73 -5.31
C ALA A 176 2.33 8.99 -3.94
N TYR A 177 1.83 9.99 -3.20
CA TYR A 177 2.36 10.34 -1.87
C TYR A 177 2.39 9.14 -0.91
N ARG A 178 1.36 8.29 -0.95
CA ARG A 178 1.29 7.08 -0.12
C ARG A 178 2.40 6.08 -0.45
N THR A 179 2.68 5.87 -1.74
CA THR A 179 3.79 5.03 -2.19
C THR A 179 5.12 5.61 -1.73
N ALA A 180 5.37 6.90 -1.96
CA ALA A 180 6.61 7.57 -1.53
C ALA A 180 6.81 7.43 -0.01
N ARG A 181 5.76 7.68 0.78
CA ARG A 181 5.79 7.56 2.24
C ARG A 181 6.06 6.13 2.70
N ARG A 182 5.49 5.13 2.03
CA ARG A 182 5.73 3.71 2.31
C ARG A 182 7.21 3.37 2.08
N VAL A 183 7.73 3.64 0.88
CA VAL A 183 9.14 3.38 0.53
C VAL A 183 10.10 4.07 1.51
N MET A 184 9.86 5.33 1.86
CA MET A 184 10.67 6.03 2.86
C MET A 184 10.60 5.36 4.24
N LYS A 185 9.42 4.92 4.68
CA LYS A 185 9.28 4.22 5.96
C LYS A 185 10.03 2.89 5.97
N ASP A 186 9.96 2.13 4.88
CA ASP A 186 10.63 0.84 4.77
C ASP A 186 12.15 1.01 4.80
N LEU A 187 12.69 1.95 4.02
CA LEU A 187 14.11 2.30 4.03
C LEU A 187 14.60 2.78 5.40
N LEU A 188 13.81 3.62 6.09
CA LEU A 188 14.15 4.09 7.44
C LEU A 188 14.13 2.94 8.44
N ARG A 189 13.17 2.01 8.31
CA ARG A 189 13.09 0.82 9.15
C ARG A 189 14.31 -0.08 8.95
N GLU A 190 14.68 -0.38 7.71
CA GLU A 190 15.86 -1.19 7.39
C GLU A 190 17.14 -0.55 7.93
N LYS A 191 17.33 0.75 7.72
CA LYS A 191 18.48 1.49 8.28
C LYS A 191 18.49 1.45 9.80
N HIS A 192 17.34 1.62 10.45
CA HIS A 192 17.24 1.58 11.91
C HIS A 192 17.57 0.18 12.47
N ILE A 193 17.04 -0.89 11.85
CA ILE A 193 17.35 -2.27 12.24
C ILE A 193 18.84 -2.56 12.06
N SER A 194 19.41 -2.19 10.90
CA SER A 194 20.83 -2.39 10.61
C SER A 194 21.73 -1.62 11.59
N HIS A 195 21.36 -0.37 11.91
CA HIS A 195 22.07 0.43 12.89
C HIS A 195 22.00 -0.21 14.28
N TRP A 196 20.80 -0.53 14.77
CA TRP A 196 20.57 -1.17 16.08
C TRP A 196 21.40 -2.43 16.28
N ALA A 197 21.49 -3.27 15.25
CA ALA A 197 22.31 -4.48 15.27
C ALA A 197 23.82 -4.19 15.39
N LYS A 198 24.30 -3.08 14.84
CA LYS A 198 25.73 -2.74 14.74
C LYS A 198 26.24 -1.79 15.82
N VAL A 199 25.37 -1.06 16.53
CA VAL A 199 25.81 -0.10 17.56
C VAL A 199 26.62 -0.83 18.65
N PRO A 200 27.86 -0.40 18.96
CA PRO A 200 28.66 -0.98 20.03
C PRO A 200 28.02 -0.68 21.40
N GLY A 201 28.16 -1.61 22.34
CA GLY A 201 27.43 -1.54 23.62
C GLY A 201 25.98 -2.03 23.50
N LEU A 202 25.14 -1.73 24.49
CA LEU A 202 23.68 -2.05 24.49
C LEU A 202 23.31 -3.54 24.38
N ARG A 203 24.23 -4.47 24.71
CA ARG A 203 24.00 -5.93 24.63
C ARG A 203 22.72 -6.36 25.35
N HIS A 204 22.49 -5.86 26.56
CA HIS A 204 21.34 -6.24 27.37
C HIS A 204 20.04 -5.66 26.82
N SER A 205 20.06 -4.41 26.36
CA SER A 205 18.92 -3.80 25.66
C SER A 205 18.56 -4.56 24.39
N ARG A 206 19.54 -5.05 23.62
CA ARG A 206 19.29 -5.91 22.46
C ARG A 206 18.68 -7.26 22.83
N MET A 207 19.18 -7.93 23.87
CA MET A 207 18.59 -9.20 24.34
C MET A 207 17.13 -9.02 24.78
N PHE A 208 16.81 -7.90 25.44
CA PHE A 208 15.46 -7.65 25.96
C PHE A 208 14.50 -7.13 24.88
N ILE A 209 14.91 -6.13 24.11
CA ILE A 209 14.06 -5.46 23.12
C ILE A 209 13.98 -6.30 21.83
N GLY A 210 15.02 -7.06 21.49
CA GLY A 210 15.13 -7.74 20.20
C GLY A 210 15.20 -6.76 19.04
N GLU A 211 14.48 -7.04 17.95
CA GLU A 211 14.33 -6.10 16.84
C GLU A 211 13.52 -4.86 17.27
N PRO A 212 13.96 -3.63 16.90
CA PRO A 212 13.21 -2.42 17.17
C PRO A 212 11.86 -2.47 16.46
N SER A 213 10.78 -2.21 17.20
CA SER A 213 9.45 -2.14 16.62
C SER A 213 8.66 -0.95 17.16
N TRP A 214 7.77 -0.41 16.32
CA TRP A 214 6.91 0.71 16.68
C TRP A 214 5.96 0.35 17.83
N ASN A 215 5.43 -0.88 17.85
CA ASN A 215 4.53 -1.34 18.91
C ASN A 215 5.25 -1.39 20.26
N LYS A 216 6.45 -1.97 20.33
CA LYS A 216 7.29 -1.97 21.54
C LYS A 216 7.63 -0.54 21.98
N SER A 217 7.97 0.33 21.03
CA SER A 217 8.27 1.73 21.31
C SER A 217 7.07 2.47 21.93
N LYS A 218 5.87 2.25 21.38
CA LYS A 218 4.61 2.80 21.96
C LYS A 218 4.36 2.31 23.37
N ASP A 219 4.62 1.04 23.64
CA ASP A 219 4.44 0.47 24.98
C ASP A 219 5.48 1.05 25.95
N PHE A 220 6.74 1.17 25.53
CA PHE A 220 7.80 1.77 26.33
C PHE A 220 7.55 3.25 26.64
N ILE A 221 7.04 4.05 25.69
CA ILE A 221 6.73 5.47 25.93
C ILE A 221 5.67 5.67 27.03
N LYS A 222 4.79 4.68 27.23
CA LYS A 222 3.76 4.72 28.28
C LYS A 222 4.31 4.36 29.66
N LEU A 223 5.51 3.80 29.75
CA LEU A 223 6.10 3.37 31.01
C LEU A 223 6.76 4.54 31.74
N GLY A 224 6.63 4.56 33.07
CA GLY A 224 7.35 5.52 33.91
C GLY A 224 8.86 5.25 33.94
N ARG A 225 9.66 6.26 34.31
CA ARG A 225 11.13 6.17 34.40
C ARG A 225 11.61 4.94 35.19
N ASN A 226 10.95 4.62 36.30
CA ASN A 226 11.31 3.48 37.14
C ASN A 226 11.06 2.14 36.43
N GLN A 227 10.01 2.02 35.62
CA GLN A 227 9.71 0.82 34.84
C GLN A 227 10.66 0.69 33.64
N LEU A 228 10.99 1.80 32.97
CA LEU A 228 11.97 1.82 31.89
C LEU A 228 13.38 1.45 32.35
N ARG A 229 13.75 1.78 33.60
CA ARG A 229 15.03 1.37 34.19
C ARG A 229 15.18 -0.16 34.25
N TRP A 230 14.08 -0.90 34.47
CA TRP A 230 14.07 -2.36 34.43
C TRP A 230 14.17 -2.93 33.00
N ILE A 231 14.00 -2.11 31.97
CA ILE A 231 14.06 -2.51 30.56
C ILE A 231 15.43 -2.14 29.95
N VAL A 232 15.98 -1.00 30.35
CA VAL A 232 17.29 -0.49 29.93
C VAL A 232 18.33 -0.88 30.98
N PHE A 233 18.62 -2.18 31.08
CA PHE A 233 19.68 -2.63 31.96
C PHE A 233 21.04 -2.35 31.33
N THR A 234 21.70 -1.30 31.81
CA THR A 234 23.10 -0.96 31.48
C THR A 234 24.12 -2.02 31.95
N GLY A 235 23.67 -3.14 32.54
CA GLY A 235 24.51 -4.12 33.22
C GLY A 235 24.80 -3.78 34.67
N HIS A 236 24.47 -2.57 35.12
CA HIS A 236 24.56 -2.13 36.52
C HIS A 236 23.28 -2.49 37.27
N CYS A 237 23.15 -3.77 37.62
CA CYS A 237 21.98 -4.35 38.27
C CYS A 237 22.40 -5.11 39.52
N PRO A 238 21.60 -5.17 40.58
CA PRO A 238 21.95 -5.90 41.80
C PRO A 238 21.78 -7.41 41.60
N LEU A 239 22.38 -7.97 40.55
CA LEU A 239 22.53 -9.40 40.28
C LEU A 239 23.93 -9.84 40.77
N MET A 240 24.09 -11.09 41.22
CA MET A 240 25.32 -11.56 41.84
C MET A 240 26.57 -11.31 41.00
N ARG A 241 26.52 -11.50 39.68
CA ARG A 241 27.68 -11.15 38.83
C ARG A 241 28.13 -9.71 39.00
N HIS A 242 27.21 -8.75 38.99
CA HIS A 242 27.57 -7.34 39.15
C HIS A 242 28.03 -7.04 40.57
N LEU A 243 27.35 -7.59 41.59
CA LEU A 243 27.71 -7.41 43.00
C LEU A 243 29.11 -7.97 43.32
N THR A 244 29.49 -9.08 42.70
CA THR A 244 30.84 -9.65 42.79
C THR A 244 31.85 -8.80 42.03
N THR A 245 31.49 -8.27 40.86
CA THR A 245 32.35 -7.35 40.10
C THR A 245 32.68 -6.07 40.88
N ILE A 246 31.74 -5.56 41.70
CA ILE A 246 31.95 -4.36 42.53
C ILE A 246 32.43 -4.67 43.97
N GLY A 247 32.76 -5.93 44.27
CA GLY A 247 33.32 -6.35 45.56
C GLY A 247 32.34 -6.36 46.75
N VAL A 248 31.03 -6.32 46.49
CA VAL A 248 29.99 -6.39 47.54
C VAL A 248 29.66 -7.83 47.92
N LYS A 249 29.88 -8.78 47.00
CA LYS A 249 29.68 -10.22 47.21
C LYS A 249 30.91 -10.98 46.71
N ASN A 250 31.08 -12.21 47.19
CA ASN A 250 32.23 -13.05 46.86
C ASN A 250 31.92 -14.13 45.82
N ASP A 251 30.63 -14.34 45.54
CA ASP A 251 30.14 -15.44 44.73
C ASP A 251 29.18 -14.90 43.66
N PRO A 252 29.49 -15.07 42.36
CA PRO A 252 28.63 -14.63 41.26
C PRO A 252 27.44 -15.55 40.98
N ASP A 253 27.30 -16.69 41.68
CA ASP A 253 26.34 -17.73 41.36
C ASP A 253 24.88 -17.32 41.64
N TYR A 254 23.97 -17.96 40.91
CA TYR A 254 22.54 -17.68 40.95
C TYR A 254 21.93 -17.99 42.32
N ARG A 255 21.39 -16.97 42.99
CA ARG A 255 20.82 -17.03 44.35
C ARG A 255 19.83 -18.16 44.64
N ARG A 256 19.23 -18.74 43.60
CA ARG A 256 18.18 -19.76 43.70
C ARG A 256 18.60 -21.16 43.29
N CYS A 257 19.59 -21.33 42.41
CA CYS A 257 20.01 -22.65 41.95
C CYS A 257 21.50 -22.94 42.14
N GLY A 258 22.36 -21.92 42.23
CA GLY A 258 23.80 -22.09 42.49
C GLY A 258 24.58 -22.79 41.37
N GLU A 259 23.96 -23.03 40.20
CA GLU A 259 24.55 -23.83 39.11
C GLU A 259 25.16 -22.97 37.99
N GLU A 260 24.79 -21.69 37.90
CA GLU A 260 25.26 -20.74 36.89
C GLU A 260 25.40 -19.33 37.48
N GLU A 261 26.23 -18.46 36.90
CA GLU A 261 26.34 -17.06 37.32
C GLU A 261 24.99 -16.31 37.19
N GLU A 262 24.64 -15.49 38.20
CA GLU A 262 23.53 -14.54 38.11
C GLU A 262 23.89 -13.36 37.22
N THR A 263 23.70 -13.56 35.93
CA THR A 263 23.83 -12.53 34.89
C THR A 263 22.46 -12.03 34.47
N SER A 264 22.38 -10.86 33.84
CA SER A 264 21.11 -10.41 33.26
C SER A 264 20.57 -11.41 32.22
N SER A 265 21.44 -12.04 31.43
CA SER A 265 21.07 -13.09 30.45
C SER A 265 20.44 -14.32 31.09
N THR A 266 21.06 -14.89 32.12
CA THR A 266 20.57 -16.09 32.82
C THR A 266 19.32 -15.77 33.64
N TYR A 267 19.26 -14.59 34.24
CA TYR A 267 18.07 -14.08 34.92
C TYR A 267 16.86 -13.99 33.98
N TYR A 268 17.03 -13.49 32.74
CA TYR A 268 15.94 -13.39 31.77
C TYR A 268 15.55 -14.71 31.13
N ALA A 269 16.51 -15.56 30.75
CA ALA A 269 16.24 -16.88 30.20
C ALA A 269 15.36 -17.72 31.15
N ASN A 270 15.54 -17.56 32.46
CA ASN A 270 14.82 -18.29 33.48
C ASN A 270 13.52 -17.61 33.95
N ALA A 271 13.21 -16.37 33.54
CA ALA A 271 12.06 -15.61 34.03
C ALA A 271 10.68 -16.22 33.68
N ARG A 272 10.57 -16.99 32.58
CA ARG A 272 9.33 -17.70 32.22
C ARG A 272 9.13 -19.01 33.00
N ARG A 273 10.23 -19.63 33.42
CA ARG A 273 10.23 -20.94 34.11
C ARG A 273 9.81 -20.81 35.58
N TRP A 274 9.95 -19.62 36.15
CA TRP A 274 9.73 -19.37 37.57
C TRP A 274 8.87 -18.11 37.70
N GLN A 275 7.55 -18.25 37.91
CA GLN A 275 6.63 -17.12 38.08
C GLN A 275 7.11 -16.18 39.19
N LEU A 276 7.80 -15.09 38.82
CA LEU A 276 8.45 -14.17 39.75
C LEU A 276 7.47 -13.03 40.11
N PRO A 277 7.25 -12.75 41.40
CA PRO A 277 6.38 -11.66 41.83
C PRO A 277 6.94 -10.29 41.39
N GLY A 278 6.09 -9.45 40.80
CA GLY A 278 6.43 -8.07 40.44
C GLY A 278 6.97 -7.88 39.01
N ILE A 279 7.38 -8.95 38.33
CA ILE A 279 7.61 -8.92 36.89
C ILE A 279 6.31 -9.40 36.26
N ARG A 280 5.37 -8.46 36.01
CA ARG A 280 4.49 -8.66 34.86
C ARG A 280 5.44 -8.69 33.67
N THR A 281 5.80 -9.89 33.23
CA THR A 281 6.30 -10.10 31.88
C THR A 281 5.31 -9.34 31.02
N LEU A 282 5.73 -8.19 30.48
CA LEU A 282 4.97 -7.53 29.42
C LEU A 282 4.76 -8.65 28.41
N GLY A 283 3.50 -9.11 28.30
CA GLY A 283 3.14 -10.28 27.52
C GLY A 283 3.74 -10.12 26.14
N LEU A 284 4.84 -10.85 25.93
CA LEU A 284 5.58 -10.98 24.68
C LEU A 284 5.56 -12.45 24.34
#